data_AF-A0A0G0K9H6-F1
#
_entry.id   AF-A0A0G0K9H6-F1
#
_cell.length_a   1.000
_cell.length_b   1.000
_cell.length_c   1.000
_cell.angle_alpha   90.00
_cell.angle_beta   90.00
_cell.angle_gamma   90.00
#
_symmetry.space_group_name_H-M   'P 1'
#
loop_
_entity.id
_entity.type
_entity.pdbx_description
1 polymer ?
#
loop_
_entity_poly.entity_id
_entity_poly.type
_entity_poly.pdbx_seq_one_letter_code
_entity_poly.pdbx_strand_id
1 'polypeptide(L)' 'QYEDLYKGNIDKDEFIRRWIAAEQKYAKRQMVWFKKDKRINWFDVSKKDYFEDVEKLVESWYYEGGSIKR' A
#
# COMPACT_ATOMS: atom_id res chain seq x y z
N GLN A 1 -17.05 -6.18 15.82
CA GLN A 1 -15.59 -6.33 16.04
C GLN A 1 -15.18 -5.73 17.37
N TYR A 2 -15.12 -4.40 17.55
CA TYR A 2 -14.77 -3.80 18.86
C TYR A 2 -15.87 -3.99 19.91
N GLU A 3 -17.14 -3.90 19.51
CA GLU A 3 -18.31 -4.20 20.35
C GLU A 3 -18.28 -5.58 21.00
N ASP A 4 -17.71 -6.58 20.30
CA ASP A 4 -17.67 -7.96 20.78
C ASP A 4 -16.62 -8.17 21.87
N LEU A 5 -15.51 -7.42 21.81
CA LEU A 5 -14.49 -7.37 22.85
C LEU A 5 -15.05 -6.71 24.12
N TYR A 6 -15.73 -5.57 23.97
CA TYR A 6 -16.32 -4.84 25.10
C TYR A 6 -17.43 -5.63 25.81
N LYS A 7 -18.17 -6.46 25.08
CA LYS A 7 -19.18 -7.38 25.64
C LYS A 7 -18.60 -8.64 26.29
N GLY A 8 -17.27 -8.83 26.24
CA GLY A 8 -16.59 -10.01 26.78
C GLY A 8 -16.80 -11.29 25.97
N ASN A 9 -17.37 -11.19 24.75
CA ASN A 9 -17.65 -12.34 23.90
C ASN A 9 -16.39 -12.91 23.22
N ILE A 10 -15.30 -12.14 23.19
CA ILE A 10 -14.00 -12.54 22.69
C ILE A 10 -12.91 -12.01 23.62
N ASP A 11 -11.85 -12.78 23.80
CA ASP A 11 -10.65 -12.33 24.50
C ASP A 11 -9.84 -11.34 23.64
N LYS A 12 -8.99 -10.52 24.30
CA LYS A 12 -8.12 -9.52 23.69
C LYS A 12 -7.19 -10.12 22.63
N ASP A 13 -6.62 -11.30 22.87
CA ASP A 13 -5.69 -11.91 21.91
C ASP A 13 -6.42 -12.40 20.66
N GLU A 14 -7.64 -12.92 20.83
CA GLU A 14 -8.50 -13.29 19.71
C GLU A 14 -8.92 -12.05 18.90
N PHE A 15 -9.23 -10.94 19.57
CA PHE A 15 -9.53 -9.68 18.91
C PHE A 15 -8.34 -9.14 18.09
N ILE A 16 -7.14 -9.13 18.69
CA ILE A 16 -5.90 -8.70 18.00
C ILE A 16 -5.66 -9.56 16.75
N ARG A 17 -5.78 -10.89 16.88
CA ARG A 17 -5.63 -11.82 15.74
C ARG A 17 -6.62 -11.53 14.63
N ARG A 18 -7.90 -11.28 14.96
CA ARG A 18 -8.94 -10.93 13.98
C ARG A 18 -8.66 -9.59 13.31
N TRP A 19 -8.18 -8.61 14.05
CA TRP A 19 -7.86 -7.29 13.53
C TRP A 19 -6.69 -7.35 12.53
N ILE A 20 -5.59 -8.02 12.90
CA ILE A 20 -4.44 -8.23 12.01
C ILE A 20 -4.88 -8.96 10.73
N ALA A 21 -5.71 -10.00 10.85
CA ALA A 21 -6.22 -10.73 9.70
C ALA A 21 -7.13 -9.86 8.80
N ALA A 22 -7.92 -8.98 9.38
CA ALA A 22 -8.77 -8.04 8.63
C ALA A 22 -7.91 -7.02 7.86
N GLU A 23 -6.87 -6.49 8.50
CA GLU A 23 -5.91 -5.56 7.89
C GLU A 23 -5.18 -6.21 6.70
N GLN A 24 -4.66 -7.43 6.88
CA GLN A 24 -4.03 -8.18 5.79
C GLN A 24 -4.98 -8.44 4.62
N LYS A 25 -6.25 -8.79 4.91
CA LYS A 25 -7.27 -8.97 3.86
C LYS A 25 -7.55 -7.66 3.12
N TYR A 26 -7.59 -6.54 3.83
CA TYR A 26 -7.78 -5.22 3.24
C TYR A 26 -6.59 -4.84 2.33
N ALA A 27 -5.36 -4.97 2.82
CA ALA A 27 -4.14 -4.75 2.04
C ALA A 27 -4.10 -5.61 0.76
N LYS A 28 -4.47 -6.89 0.84
CA LYS A 28 -4.58 -7.78 -0.34
C LYS A 28 -5.60 -7.27 -1.36
N ARG A 29 -6.77 -6.79 -0.90
CA ARG A 29 -7.78 -6.20 -1.81
C ARG A 29 -7.26 -4.92 -2.48
N GLN A 30 -6.60 -4.04 -1.72
CA GLN A 30 -5.98 -2.83 -2.27
C GLN A 30 -4.97 -3.18 -3.36
N MET A 31 -4.09 -4.16 -3.11
CA MET A 31 -3.14 -4.66 -4.12
C MET A 31 -3.83 -5.17 -5.39
N VAL A 32 -4.91 -5.94 -5.25
CA VAL A 32 -5.68 -6.43 -6.41
C VAL A 32 -6.30 -5.27 -7.19
N TRP A 33 -6.83 -4.25 -6.51
CA TRP A 33 -7.40 -3.07 -7.16
C TRP A 33 -6.35 -2.27 -7.92
N PHE A 34 -5.24 -1.94 -7.28
CA PHE A 34 -4.16 -1.20 -7.93
C PHE A 34 -3.53 -1.99 -9.08
N LYS A 35 -3.40 -3.32 -8.98
CA LYS A 35 -2.85 -4.15 -10.07
C LYS A 35 -3.69 -4.13 -11.35
N LYS A 36 -4.98 -3.77 -11.27
CA LYS A 36 -5.82 -3.61 -12.47
C LYS A 36 -5.50 -2.32 -13.23
N ASP A 37 -4.96 -1.30 -12.56
CA ASP A 37 -4.59 -0.04 -13.19
C ASP A 37 -3.17 -0.13 -13.77
N LYS A 38 -3.10 -0.21 -15.10
CA LYS A 38 -1.83 -0.32 -15.85
C LYS A 38 -1.00 0.97 -15.85
N ARG A 39 -1.54 2.08 -15.37
CA ARG A 39 -0.83 3.37 -15.28
C ARG A 39 0.09 3.45 -14.06
N ILE A 40 -0.09 2.54 -13.10
CA ILE A 40 0.67 2.52 -11.86
C ILE A 40 2.03 1.86 -12.11
N ASN A 41 3.09 2.62 -11.84
CA ASN A 41 4.46 2.10 -11.80
C ASN A 41 4.71 1.46 -10.43
N TRP A 42 5.03 0.17 -10.42
CA TRP A 42 5.27 -0.59 -9.21
C TRP A 42 6.74 -0.62 -8.85
N PHE A 43 7.05 -0.42 -7.56
CA PHE A 43 8.40 -0.47 -7.03
C PHE A 43 8.54 -1.59 -6.02
N ASP A 44 9.70 -2.26 -6.04
CA ASP A 44 10.03 -3.31 -5.10
C ASP A 44 10.82 -2.74 -3.92
N VAL A 45 10.11 -2.49 -2.82
CA VAL A 45 10.67 -1.92 -1.58
C VAL A 45 11.62 -2.86 -0.83
N SER A 46 11.74 -4.13 -1.27
CA SER A 46 12.72 -5.06 -0.70
C SER A 46 14.14 -4.82 -1.23
N LYS A 47 14.26 -4.13 -2.37
CA LYS A 47 15.54 -3.72 -2.93
C LYS A 47 16.05 -2.48 -2.22
N LYS A 48 17.37 -2.26 -2.19
CA LYS A 48 17.96 -1.09 -1.50
C LYS A 48 17.90 0.19 -2.33
N ASP A 49 17.85 0.03 -3.64
CA ASP A 49 17.91 1.06 -4.68
C ASP A 49 16.53 1.56 -5.15
N TYR A 50 15.43 1.07 -4.57
CA TYR A 50 14.08 1.44 -5.01
C TYR A 50 13.82 2.96 -4.93
N PHE A 51 14.48 3.66 -4.02
CA PHE A 51 14.37 5.11 -3.92
C PHE A 51 14.90 5.83 -5.17
N GLU A 52 16.02 5.37 -5.73
CA GLU A 52 16.60 5.94 -6.94
C GLU A 52 15.69 5.71 -8.16
N ASP A 53 15.04 4.54 -8.22
CA ASP A 53 14.07 4.23 -9.27
C ASP A 53 12.83 5.13 -9.19
N VAL A 54 12.35 5.43 -7.97
CA VAL A 54 11.25 6.36 -7.74
C VAL A 54 11.65 7.78 -8.16
N GLU A 55 12.84 8.23 -7.76
CA GLU A 55 13.36 9.57 -8.11
C GLU A 55 13.45 9.75 -9.63
N LYS A 56 14.01 8.77 -10.36
CA LYS A 56 14.09 8.80 -11.82
C LYS A 56 12.72 8.88 -12.48
N LEU A 57 11.74 8.13 -11.99
CA LEU A 57 10.38 8.17 -12.53
C LEU A 57 9.76 9.56 -12.33
N VAL A 58 9.89 10.14 -11.13
CA VAL A 58 9.36 11.46 -10.80
C VAL A 58 10.07 12.55 -11.61
N GLU A 59 11.38 12.42 -11.80
CA GLU A 59 12.19 13.33 -12.60
C GLU A 59 11.75 13.32 -14.08
N SER A 60 11.63 12.15 -14.69
CA SER A 60 11.09 11.99 -16.05
C SER A 60 9.69 12.59 -16.16
N TRP A 61 8.79 12.28 -15.22
CA TRP A 61 7.44 12.85 -15.21
C TRP A 61 7.43 14.38 -15.11
N TYR A 62 8.31 14.95 -14.26
CA TYR A 62 8.40 16.38 -14.05
C TYR A 62 8.91 17.12 -15.30
N TYR A 63 9.90 16.57 -16.01
CA TYR A 63 10.44 17.16 -17.23
C TYR A 63 9.62 16.85 -18.49
N GLU A 64 8.91 15.73 -18.55
CA GLU A 64 7.99 15.41 -19.67
C GLU A 64 6.66 16.18 -19.57
N GLY A 65 6.16 16.40 -18.36
CA GLY A 65 4.94 17.19 -18.12
C GLY A 65 5.17 18.70 -18.10
N GLY A 66 6.41 19.13 -17.86
CA GLY A 66 6.83 20.52 -17.86
C GLY A 66 7.55 20.89 -19.15
N SER A 67 6.87 21.65 -20.01
CA SER A 67 7.41 22.32 -21.20
C SER A 67 8.53 23.32 -20.89
N ILE A 68 9.63 22.89 -20.27
CA ILE A 68 10.82 23.70 -20.05
C ILE A 68 11.96 22.99 -20.75
N LYS A 69 11.99 23.18 -22.08
CA LYS A 69 13.22 23.07 -22.85
C LYS A 69 14.25 24.02 -22.21
N ARG A 70 15.40 23.50 -21.81
CA ARG A 70 16.64 24.29 -21.82
C ARG A 70 17.30 24.13 -23.18
#